data_AF-A0A166QH39-F1
#
_entry.id   AF-A0A166QH39-F1
#
_cell.length_a   1.000
_cell.length_b   1.000
_cell.length_c   1.000
_cell.angle_alpha   90.00
_cell.angle_beta   90.00
_cell.angle_gamma   90.00
#
_symmetry.space_group_name_H-M   'P 1'
#
loop_
_entity.id
_entity.type
_entity.pdbx_description
1 polymer ?
#
loop_
_entity_poly.entity_id
_entity_poly.type
_entity_poly.pdbx_seq_one_letter_code
_entity_poly.pdbx_strand_id
1 'polypeptide(L)'
;NTEDMYAAPDSFICRDHAKLHIANFSSSNITIRPGQILGTARNPRAWLDRKERYTEEEQQRMEAQAAMIRKIADIRDPKTLTVQSEAKEVFGDTPSWFLEEDALAEPPVEGGPKAAEVEEDYVDSANILKELDINPELPPEKRKQIEQAILKNQLAFGLDGRLGHLDARVQIPMKPGAKEVSLPPFPTSPAKREVM
;
A
#
# COMPACT_ATOMS: atom_id res chain seq x y z
N ASN A 1 21.10 16.08 -10.62
CA ASN A 1 21.10 15.01 -9.61
C ASN A 1 19.69 14.51 -9.40
N THR A 2 19.35 13.42 -10.06
CA THR A 2 18.03 12.76 -9.96
C THR A 2 17.98 11.71 -8.85
N GLU A 3 19.10 11.43 -8.18
CA GLU A 3 19.20 10.34 -7.21
C GLU A 3 19.14 10.78 -5.74
N ASP A 4 19.39 12.05 -5.43
CA ASP A 4 19.26 12.63 -4.08
C ASP A 4 17.91 13.34 -3.94
N MET A 5 16.82 12.58 -4.04
CA MET A 5 15.48 13.15 -3.96
C MET A 5 14.95 13.07 -2.52
N TYR A 6 14.79 14.21 -1.87
CA TYR A 6 14.02 14.34 -0.65
C TYR A 6 13.08 15.52 -0.77
N ALA A 7 11.90 15.41 -0.18
CA ALA A 7 10.93 16.50 -0.19
C ALA A 7 10.20 16.58 1.15
N ALA A 8 9.81 17.80 1.51
CA ALA A 8 8.86 18.00 2.58
C ALA A 8 7.44 17.93 2.00
N PRO A 9 6.52 17.14 2.59
CA PRO A 9 5.11 17.21 2.23
C PRO A 9 4.51 18.56 2.67
N ASP A 10 3.38 18.93 2.08
CA ASP A 10 2.63 20.12 2.48
C ASP A 10 2.28 20.04 3.98
N SER A 11 2.89 20.94 4.76
CA SER A 11 2.86 20.90 6.22
C SER A 11 2.44 22.25 6.80
N PHE A 12 1.55 22.23 7.80
CA PHE A 12 1.23 23.42 8.59
C PHE A 12 2.23 23.55 9.73
N ILE A 13 3.04 24.61 9.70
CA ILE A 13 3.99 24.92 10.76
C ILE A 13 3.38 26.03 11.63
N CYS A 14 3.31 25.80 12.93
CA CYS A 14 2.86 26.79 13.91
C CYS A 14 3.92 26.98 15.00
N ARG A 15 3.82 28.05 15.79
CA ARG A 15 4.79 28.38 16.83
C ARG A 15 4.97 27.25 17.85
N ASP A 16 3.87 26.57 18.17
CA ASP A 16 3.87 25.48 19.16
C ASP A 16 4.37 24.14 18.56
N HIS A 17 4.33 24.01 17.23
CA HIS A 17 4.79 22.83 16.49
C HIS A 17 5.69 23.24 15.32
N ALA A 18 6.87 23.77 15.65
CA ALA A 18 7.88 24.22 14.69
C ALA A 18 8.73 23.06 14.14
N LYS A 19 8.09 21.97 13.71
CA LYS A 19 8.75 20.78 13.14
C LYS A 19 8.32 20.62 11.68
N LEU A 20 9.28 20.33 10.80
CA LEU A 20 9.04 20.03 9.40
C LEU A 20 9.39 18.57 9.15
N HIS A 21 8.44 17.80 8.64
CA HIS A 21 8.69 16.43 8.21
C HIS A 21 9.37 16.43 6.84
N ILE A 22 10.34 15.54 6.66
CA ILE A 22 11.08 15.42 5.41
C ILE A 22 11.09 13.94 5.06
N ALA A 23 10.56 13.62 3.89
CA ALA A 23 10.61 12.29 3.33
C ALA A 23 11.89 12.17 2.50
N ASN A 24 12.71 11.19 2.85
CA ASN A 24 13.84 10.79 2.04
C ASN A 24 13.37 9.75 1.02
N PHE A 25 13.45 10.07 -0.27
CA PHE A 25 13.12 9.16 -1.36
C PHE A 25 14.36 8.57 -2.04
N SER A 26 15.57 8.92 -1.58
CA SER A 26 16.79 8.29 -2.07
C SER A 26 17.04 6.94 -1.40
N SER A 27 17.88 6.13 -2.04
CA SER A 27 18.42 4.88 -1.49
C SER A 27 19.54 5.09 -0.47
N SER A 28 19.95 6.33 -0.23
CA SER A 28 21.10 6.72 0.57
C SER A 28 20.72 7.61 1.76
N ASN A 29 21.58 7.70 2.77
CA ASN A 29 21.35 8.62 3.90
C ASN A 29 21.61 10.07 3.48
N ILE A 30 20.62 10.95 3.68
CA ILE A 30 20.74 12.37 3.36
C ILE A 30 21.04 13.19 4.61
N THR A 31 22.09 14.01 4.54
CA THR A 31 22.48 14.92 5.63
C THR A 31 22.05 16.35 5.29
N ILE A 32 21.12 16.89 6.08
CA ILE A 32 20.66 18.28 5.93
C ILE A 32 21.52 19.19 6.79
N ARG A 33 22.11 20.22 6.17
CA ARG A 33 23.00 21.16 6.86
C ARG A 33 22.23 22.35 7.45
N PRO A 34 22.70 22.90 8.59
CA PRO A 34 22.16 24.18 9.08
C PRO A 34 22.25 25.27 8.02
N GLY A 35 21.14 26.00 7.81
CA GLY A 35 21.03 27.06 6.80
C GLY A 35 20.63 26.58 5.40
N GLN A 36 20.50 25.27 5.17
CA GLN A 36 20.01 24.74 3.90
C GLN A 36 18.52 25.06 3.71
N ILE A 37 18.18 25.63 2.55
CA ILE A 37 16.79 25.94 2.19
C ILE A 37 16.11 24.65 1.75
N LEU A 38 15.06 24.25 2.48
CA LEU A 38 14.30 23.02 2.22
C LEU A 38 13.02 23.27 1.42
N GLY A 39 12.56 24.51 1.33
CA GLY A 39 11.33 24.87 0.64
C GLY A 39 10.92 26.31 0.92
N THR A 40 9.75 26.68 0.40
CA THR A 40 9.16 28.01 0.61
C THR A 40 7.89 27.89 1.42
N ALA A 41 7.81 28.60 2.55
CA ALA A 41 6.58 28.66 3.34
C ALA A 41 5.68 29.78 2.80
N ARG A 42 4.37 29.52 2.75
CA ARG A 42 3.36 30.51 2.38
C ARG A 42 2.44 30.78 3.56
N ASN A 43 1.93 32.00 3.65
CA ASN A 43 0.92 32.32 4.65
C ASN A 43 -0.39 31.63 4.27
N PRO A 44 -0.87 30.63 5.04
CA PRO A 44 -2.07 29.88 4.67
C PRO A 44 -3.31 30.76 4.62
N ARG A 45 -3.33 31.88 5.36
CA ARG A 45 -4.46 32.83 5.36
C ARG A 45 -4.61 33.59 4.05
N ALA A 46 -3.51 33.78 3.33
CA ALA A 46 -3.50 34.47 2.04
C ALA A 46 -3.43 33.49 0.85
N TRP A 47 -2.90 32.28 1.09
CA TRP A 47 -2.65 31.30 0.03
C TRP A 47 -3.79 30.32 -0.19
N LEU A 48 -4.44 29.84 0.88
CA LEU A 48 -5.54 28.88 0.75
C LEU A 48 -6.85 29.60 0.41
N ASP A 49 -7.70 28.88 -0.33
CA ASP A 49 -8.99 29.37 -0.74
C ASP A 49 -9.93 29.59 0.45
N ARG A 50 -10.70 30.67 0.37
CA ARG A 50 -11.68 31.08 1.38
C ARG A 50 -13.00 31.39 0.71
N LYS A 51 -14.10 31.08 1.39
CA LYS A 51 -15.45 31.35 0.87
C LYS A 51 -15.64 32.83 0.53
N GLU A 52 -15.10 33.71 1.36
CA GLU A 52 -15.19 35.17 1.18
C GLU A 52 -14.50 35.69 -0.10
N ARG A 53 -13.65 34.88 -0.76
CA ARG A 53 -12.94 35.27 -1.99
C ARG A 53 -13.79 35.10 -3.25
N TYR A 54 -14.89 34.36 -3.16
CA TYR A 54 -15.73 34.00 -4.29
C TYR A 54 -17.06 34.75 -4.23
N THR A 55 -17.56 35.12 -5.41
CA THR A 55 -18.90 35.68 -5.56
C THR A 55 -19.98 34.64 -5.27
N GLU A 56 -21.19 35.08 -4.95
CA GLU A 56 -22.31 34.16 -4.67
C GLU A 56 -22.60 33.21 -5.85
N GLU A 57 -22.44 33.69 -7.09
CA GLU A 57 -22.61 32.87 -8.29
C GLU A 57 -21.52 31.79 -8.42
N GLU A 58 -20.26 32.12 -8.12
CA GLU A 58 -19.16 31.15 -8.10
C GLU A 58 -19.34 30.13 -6.99
N GLN A 59 -19.82 30.55 -5.82
CA GLN A 59 -20.13 29.65 -4.71
C GLN A 59 -21.23 28.65 -5.09
N GLN A 60 -22.31 29.11 -5.73
CA GLN A 60 -23.37 28.24 -6.22
C GLN A 60 -22.86 27.25 -7.27
N ARG A 61 -21.96 27.68 -8.18
CA ARG A 61 -21.33 26.78 -9.16
C ARG A 61 -20.44 25.72 -8.50
N MET A 62 -19.62 26.12 -7.53
CA MET A 62 -18.77 25.19 -6.76
C MET A 62 -19.62 24.18 -6.00
N GLU A 63 -20.71 24.61 -5.37
CA GLU A 63 -21.64 23.73 -4.66
C GLU A 63 -22.34 22.76 -5.60
N ALA A 64 -22.82 23.22 -6.76
CA ALA A 64 -23.44 22.38 -7.77
C ALA A 64 -22.45 21.32 -8.31
N GLN A 65 -21.21 21.72 -8.57
CA GLN A 65 -20.15 20.79 -9.01
C GLN A 65 -19.79 19.79 -7.91
N ALA A 66 -19.64 20.24 -6.67
CA ALA A 66 -19.39 19.37 -5.53
C ALA A 66 -20.54 18.37 -5.30
N ALA A 67 -21.79 18.79 -5.50
CA ALA A 67 -22.96 17.92 -5.42
C ALA A 67 -22.98 16.89 -6.56
N MET A 68 -22.58 17.28 -7.77
CA MET A 68 -22.41 16.36 -8.90
C MET A 68 -21.32 15.31 -8.62
N ILE A 69 -20.15 15.74 -8.13
CA ILE A 69 -19.04 14.82 -7.79
C ILE A 69 -19.46 13.85 -6.69
N ARG A 70 -20.17 14.32 -5.64
CA ARG A 70 -20.72 13.44 -4.60
C ARG A 70 -21.65 12.40 -5.19
N LYS A 71 -22.59 12.81 -6.04
CA LYS A 71 -23.48 11.86 -6.74
C LYS A 71 -22.69 10.85 -7.58
N ILE A 72 -21.64 11.27 -8.29
CA ILE A 72 -20.80 10.35 -9.06
C ILE A 72 -20.04 9.38 -8.14
N ALA A 73 -19.54 9.86 -7.00
CA ALA A 73 -18.86 9.02 -6.01
C ALA A 73 -19.82 8.00 -5.37
N ASP A 74 -21.04 8.41 -5.03
CA ASP A 74 -22.09 7.54 -4.50
C ASP A 74 -22.54 6.50 -5.54
N ILE A 75 -22.64 6.90 -6.81
CA ILE A 75 -22.92 5.97 -7.93
C ILE A 75 -21.77 4.98 -8.08
N ARG A 76 -20.51 5.43 -7.90
CA ARG A 76 -19.30 4.60 -7.96
C ARG A 76 -19.01 3.81 -6.67
N ASP A 77 -19.92 3.78 -5.71
CA ASP A 77 -19.80 2.89 -4.54
C ASP A 77 -19.58 1.45 -5.05
N PRO A 78 -18.49 0.75 -4.64
CA PRO A 78 -18.09 -0.57 -5.18
C PRO A 78 -19.13 -1.69 -5.03
N LYS A 79 -20.26 -1.42 -4.36
CA LYS A 79 -21.38 -2.37 -4.22
C LYS A 79 -22.38 -2.36 -5.38
N THR A 80 -22.40 -1.33 -6.23
CA THR A 80 -23.47 -1.19 -7.26
C THR A 80 -22.98 -1.12 -8.70
N LEU A 81 -21.72 -0.78 -8.98
CA LEU A 81 -21.22 -0.64 -10.35
C LEU A 81 -19.80 -1.19 -10.52
N THR A 82 -19.64 -2.50 -10.39
CA THR A 82 -18.65 -3.19 -11.22
C THR A 82 -19.15 -3.14 -12.66
N VAL A 83 -18.75 -2.11 -13.40
CA VAL A 83 -18.72 -2.20 -14.86
C VAL A 83 -17.67 -3.27 -15.16
N GLN A 84 -18.12 -4.52 -15.31
CA GLN A 84 -17.36 -5.50 -16.06
C GLN A 84 -17.44 -5.04 -17.51
N SER A 85 -16.35 -4.48 -18.02
CA SER A 85 -16.15 -4.41 -19.46
C SER A 85 -15.94 -5.85 -19.93
N GLU A 86 -17.00 -6.55 -20.31
CA GLU A 86 -16.87 -7.71 -21.20
C GLU A 86 -16.44 -7.18 -22.56
N ALA A 87 -15.13 -7.24 -22.83
CA ALA A 87 -14.59 -7.01 -24.18
C ALA A 87 -14.92 -8.23 -25.05
N LYS A 88 -16.21 -8.41 -25.38
CA LYS A 88 -16.64 -9.58 -26.16
C LYS A 88 -16.75 -9.32 -27.66
N GLU A 89 -16.67 -8.06 -28.13
CA GLU A 89 -16.86 -7.75 -29.56
C GLU A 89 -16.04 -6.54 -30.08
N VAL A 90 -14.84 -6.27 -29.57
CA VAL A 90 -13.99 -5.15 -30.08
C VAL A 90 -12.70 -5.61 -30.77
N PHE A 91 -12.38 -6.91 -30.79
CA PHE A 91 -11.30 -7.43 -31.64
C PHE A 91 -11.83 -7.73 -33.06
N GLY A 92 -12.30 -6.69 -33.74
CA GLY A 92 -12.05 -6.57 -35.18
C GLY A 92 -10.61 -6.06 -35.40
N ASP A 93 -10.05 -6.34 -36.58
CA ASP A 93 -8.66 -6.06 -37.00
C ASP A 93 -7.90 -5.07 -36.11
N THR A 94 -6.99 -5.61 -35.30
CA THR A 94 -6.13 -4.86 -34.39
C THR A 94 -5.46 -3.70 -35.12
N PRO A 95 -5.60 -2.45 -34.63
CA PRO A 95 -4.98 -1.30 -35.27
C PRO A 95 -3.45 -1.37 -35.19
N SER A 96 -2.78 -0.91 -36.26
CA SER A 96 -1.35 -1.06 -36.55
C SER A 96 -0.38 -0.46 -35.52
N TRP A 97 -0.86 0.29 -34.52
CA TRP A 97 -0.01 0.83 -33.44
C TRP A 97 0.31 -0.18 -32.33
N PHE A 98 -0.22 -1.41 -32.40
CA PHE A 98 0.14 -2.53 -31.52
C PHE A 98 1.38 -3.31 -31.99
N LEU A 99 1.96 -2.97 -33.14
CA LEU A 99 3.03 -3.74 -33.81
C LEU A 99 4.43 -3.12 -33.70
N GLU A 100 4.58 -1.91 -33.17
CA GLU A 100 5.91 -1.38 -32.86
C GLU A 100 6.35 -1.93 -31.49
N GLU A 101 6.73 -3.21 -31.48
CA GLU A 101 7.52 -3.78 -30.40
C GLU A 101 8.81 -2.95 -30.28
N ASP A 102 9.04 -2.38 -29.08
CA ASP A 102 10.28 -1.69 -28.76
C ASP A 102 11.45 -2.64 -29.03
N ALA A 103 12.35 -2.26 -29.96
CA ALA A 103 13.46 -3.09 -30.40
C ALA A 103 14.47 -3.41 -29.26
N LEU A 104 14.35 -2.74 -28.11
CA LEU A 104 15.12 -3.01 -26.90
C LEU A 104 14.33 -3.77 -25.82
N ALA A 105 13.08 -4.14 -26.07
CA ALA A 105 12.31 -4.94 -25.13
C ALA A 105 12.88 -6.35 -25.04
N GLU A 106 13.20 -6.78 -23.82
CA GLU A 106 13.43 -8.19 -23.54
C GLU A 106 12.14 -8.97 -23.83
N PRO A 107 12.24 -10.20 -24.35
CA PRO A 107 11.05 -11.04 -24.56
C PRO A 107 10.28 -11.15 -23.23
N PRO A 108 8.94 -11.11 -23.26
CA PRO A 108 8.14 -11.21 -22.05
C PRO A 108 8.56 -12.47 -21.30
N VAL A 109 9.06 -12.28 -20.07
CA VAL A 109 9.44 -13.38 -19.18
C VAL A 109 8.23 -14.29 -19.07
N GLU A 110 8.39 -15.55 -19.47
CA GLU A 110 7.36 -16.58 -19.37
C GLU A 110 7.05 -16.78 -17.88
N GLY A 111 6.09 -16.00 -17.39
CA GLY A 111 5.63 -16.09 -16.02
C GLY A 111 5.00 -17.46 -15.83
N GLY A 112 5.57 -18.26 -14.94
CA GLY A 112 4.93 -19.47 -14.44
C GLY A 112 3.51 -19.16 -13.94
N PRO A 113 2.66 -20.18 -13.76
CA PRO A 113 1.30 -19.98 -13.30
C PRO A 113 1.29 -19.05 -12.09
N LYS A 114 0.50 -17.98 -12.14
CA LYS A 114 0.37 -16.96 -11.08
C LYS A 114 -0.10 -17.52 -9.71
N ALA A 115 -0.29 -18.83 -9.65
CA ALA A 115 -0.70 -19.64 -8.51
C ALA A 115 0.36 -20.66 -8.09
N ALA A 116 1.63 -20.53 -8.53
CA ALA A 116 2.73 -21.28 -7.95
C ALA A 116 2.88 -20.83 -6.49
N GLU A 117 2.30 -21.63 -5.60
CA GLU A 117 2.49 -21.52 -4.17
C GLU A 117 3.99 -21.69 -3.90
N VAL A 118 4.62 -20.65 -3.38
CA VAL A 118 6.00 -20.75 -2.90
C VAL A 118 5.93 -21.64 -1.66
N GLU A 119 6.80 -22.66 -1.59
CA GLU A 119 6.88 -23.53 -0.41
C GLU A 119 7.02 -22.66 0.85
N GLU A 120 6.29 -23.01 1.92
CA GLU A 120 6.38 -22.28 3.17
C GLU A 120 7.81 -22.41 3.73
N ASP A 121 8.45 -21.27 4.03
CA ASP A 121 9.77 -21.23 4.64
C ASP A 121 9.71 -21.77 6.08
N TYR A 122 9.89 -23.09 6.22
CA TYR A 122 9.93 -23.75 7.51
C TYR A 122 11.27 -23.47 8.21
N VAL A 123 11.22 -22.72 9.31
CA VAL A 123 12.38 -22.48 10.18
C VAL A 123 12.16 -23.13 11.54
N ASP A 124 13.03 -24.07 11.88
CA ASP A 124 13.12 -24.67 13.21
C ASP A 124 13.68 -23.66 14.23
N SER A 125 12.99 -23.51 15.36
CA SER A 125 13.41 -22.65 16.47
C SER A 125 14.81 -22.94 16.98
N ALA A 126 15.29 -24.19 16.87
CA ALA A 126 16.66 -24.55 17.23
C ALA A 126 17.72 -23.92 16.31
N ASN A 127 17.36 -23.57 15.07
CA ASN A 127 18.27 -23.02 14.06
C ASN A 127 18.09 -21.52 13.79
N ILE A 128 17.24 -20.83 14.56
CA ILE A 128 16.90 -19.41 14.36
C ILE A 128 18.12 -18.48 14.24
N LEU A 129 19.18 -18.72 15.02
CA LEU A 129 20.38 -17.88 15.00
C LEU A 129 21.28 -18.11 13.78
N LYS A 130 21.11 -19.24 13.08
CA LYS A 130 21.84 -19.55 11.85
C LYS A 130 21.15 -18.94 10.64
N GLU A 131 19.82 -18.98 10.62
CA GLU A 131 19.01 -18.39 9.55
C GLU A 131 19.03 -16.86 9.59
N LEU A 132 19.29 -16.27 10.75
CA LEU A 132 19.34 -14.82 10.88
C LEU A 132 20.71 -14.24 10.47
N ASP A 133 20.69 -13.38 9.45
CA ASP A 133 21.86 -12.60 9.05
C ASP A 133 22.13 -11.47 10.06
N ILE A 134 23.06 -11.71 10.99
CA ILE A 134 23.55 -10.72 11.95
C ILE A 134 24.89 -10.18 11.45
N ASN A 135 24.95 -8.86 11.21
CA ASN A 135 26.15 -8.17 10.74
C ASN A 135 27.41 -8.61 11.52
N PRO A 136 28.44 -9.15 10.82
CA PRO A 136 29.65 -9.68 11.45
C PRO A 136 30.51 -8.60 12.12
N GLU A 137 30.37 -7.32 11.73
CA GLU A 137 31.14 -6.20 12.29
C GLU A 137 30.62 -5.72 13.66
N LEU A 138 29.51 -6.29 14.15
CA LEU A 138 28.98 -5.91 15.45
C LEU A 138 29.95 -6.29 16.58
N PRO A 139 30.17 -5.40 17.56
CA PRO A 139 30.90 -5.76 18.77
C PRO A 139 30.30 -7.02 19.43
N PRO A 140 31.13 -7.95 19.93
CA PRO A 140 30.66 -9.24 20.44
C PRO A 140 29.66 -9.09 21.60
N GLU A 141 29.80 -8.04 22.40
CA GLU A 141 28.85 -7.71 23.48
C GLU A 141 27.46 -7.34 22.94
N LYS A 142 27.40 -6.51 21.89
CA LYS A 142 26.14 -6.09 21.27
C LYS A 142 25.48 -7.24 20.51
N ARG A 143 26.28 -8.06 19.82
CA ARG A 143 25.81 -9.26 19.15
C ARG A 143 25.10 -10.20 20.13
N LYS A 144 25.73 -10.46 21.28
CA LYS A 144 25.14 -11.30 22.33
C LYS A 144 23.83 -10.73 22.89
N GLN A 145 23.73 -9.40 23.05
CA GLN A 145 22.49 -8.75 23.48
C GLN A 145 21.35 -8.94 22.47
N ILE A 146 21.64 -8.85 21.18
CA ILE A 146 20.66 -9.07 20.11
C ILE A 146 20.23 -10.53 20.06
N GLU A 147 21.15 -11.48 20.08
CA GLU A 147 20.86 -12.92 20.12
C GLU A 147 19.96 -13.27 21.32
N GLN A 148 20.25 -12.71 22.50
CA GLN A 148 19.41 -12.87 23.69
C GLN A 148 18.01 -12.28 23.52
N ALA A 149 17.90 -11.10 22.89
CA ALA A 149 16.60 -10.47 22.64
C ALA A 149 15.76 -11.28 21.66
N ILE A 150 16.38 -11.87 20.64
CA ILE A 150 15.71 -12.73 19.65
C ILE A 150 15.19 -13.99 20.32
N LEU A 151 16.04 -14.71 21.05
CA LEU A 151 15.66 -15.94 21.76
C LEU A 151 14.55 -15.69 22.78
N LYS A 152 14.63 -14.57 23.52
CA LYS A 152 13.59 -14.18 24.49
C LYS A 152 12.23 -13.96 23.81
N ASN A 153 12.23 -13.47 22.58
CA ASN A 153 11.02 -13.15 21.81
C ASN A 153 10.73 -14.20 20.73
N GLN A 154 11.24 -15.43 20.84
CA GLN A 154 11.00 -16.51 19.88
C GLN A 154 9.50 -16.77 19.59
N LEU A 155 8.63 -16.45 20.54
CA LEU A 155 7.17 -16.59 20.41
C LEU A 155 6.55 -15.60 19.41
N ALA A 156 7.23 -14.49 19.11
CA ALA A 156 6.75 -13.46 18.19
C ALA A 156 7.02 -13.81 16.71
N PHE A 157 7.87 -14.79 16.44
CA PHE A 157 8.22 -15.24 15.09
C PHE A 157 7.40 -16.48 14.70
N GLY A 158 7.16 -16.69 13.41
CA GLY A 158 6.44 -17.86 12.86
C GLY A 158 7.32 -19.11 12.75
N LEU A 159 7.96 -19.50 13.85
CA LEU A 159 8.84 -20.68 13.90
C LEU A 159 8.04 -21.96 14.09
N ASP A 160 8.62 -23.09 13.70
CA ASP A 160 8.06 -24.44 13.92
C ASP A 160 6.64 -24.63 13.34
N GLY A 161 6.29 -23.90 12.27
CA GLY A 161 4.95 -23.91 11.70
C GLY A 161 3.87 -23.34 12.62
N ARG A 162 4.25 -22.56 13.64
CA ARG A 162 3.30 -21.96 14.59
C ARG A 162 2.55 -20.79 13.96
N LEU A 163 1.24 -20.94 13.84
CA LEU A 163 0.33 -19.83 13.55
C LEU A 163 0.05 -19.02 14.82
N GLY A 164 0.02 -17.69 14.69
CA GLY A 164 -0.31 -16.80 15.81
C GLY A 164 -1.68 -17.12 16.41
N HIS A 165 -1.77 -17.24 17.73
CA HIS A 165 -3.02 -17.45 18.45
C HIS A 165 -3.33 -16.23 19.32
N LEU A 166 -4.50 -15.63 19.09
CA LEU A 166 -5.06 -14.60 19.95
C LEU A 166 -6.27 -15.19 20.67
N ASP A 167 -6.19 -15.34 21.99
CA ASP A 167 -7.31 -15.79 22.82
C ASP A 167 -8.32 -14.66 23.01
N ALA A 168 -9.01 -14.30 21.93
CA ALA A 168 -10.06 -13.31 21.91
C ALA A 168 -11.23 -13.83 21.07
N ARG A 169 -12.43 -13.77 21.65
CA ARG A 169 -13.66 -14.05 20.92
C ARG A 169 -14.21 -12.75 20.36
N VAL A 170 -14.30 -12.64 19.03
CA VAL A 170 -14.86 -11.47 18.35
C VAL A 170 -16.35 -11.71 18.10
N GLN A 171 -17.19 -10.77 18.53
CA GLN A 171 -18.60 -10.72 18.13
C GLN A 171 -18.73 -9.79 16.92
N ILE A 172 -19.30 -10.27 15.82
CA ILE A 172 -19.52 -9.49 14.61
C ILE A 172 -20.95 -8.91 14.68
N PRO A 173 -21.13 -7.59 14.89
CA PRO A 173 -22.46 -7.00 14.97
C PRO A 173 -23.15 -7.00 13.61
N MET A 174 -24.39 -7.49 13.57
CA MET A 174 -25.22 -7.52 12.37
C MET A 174 -26.14 -6.30 12.29
N LYS A 175 -26.49 -5.89 11.06
CA LYS A 175 -27.53 -4.87 10.87
C LYS A 175 -28.89 -5.43 11.33
N PRO A 176 -29.77 -4.61 11.94
CA PRO A 176 -31.12 -5.04 12.30
C PRO A 176 -31.87 -5.61 11.09
N GLY A 177 -32.45 -6.80 11.23
CA GLY A 177 -33.20 -7.48 10.16
C GLY A 177 -32.34 -8.24 9.14
N ALA A 178 -31.01 -8.33 9.33
CA ALA A 178 -30.17 -9.19 8.51
C ALA A 178 -30.61 -10.66 8.61
N LYS A 179 -30.68 -11.33 7.46
CA LYS A 179 -31.00 -12.76 7.35
C LYS A 179 -29.76 -13.54 6.95
N GLU A 180 -29.70 -14.79 7.38
CA GLU A 180 -28.65 -15.72 6.95
C GLU A 180 -28.75 -15.97 5.44
N VAL A 181 -27.59 -16.10 4.81
CA VAL A 181 -27.47 -16.34 3.37
C VAL A 181 -26.74 -17.66 3.18
N SER A 182 -27.37 -18.59 2.46
CA SER A 182 -26.76 -19.86 2.07
C SER A 182 -26.72 -19.92 0.54
N LEU A 183 -25.53 -19.70 -0.03
CA LEU A 183 -25.29 -19.78 -1.47
C LEU A 183 -24.54 -21.07 -1.79
N PRO A 184 -24.87 -21.77 -2.90
CA PRO A 184 -24.08 -22.91 -3.33
C PRO A 184 -22.65 -22.45 -3.67
N PRO A 185 -21.62 -23.25 -3.38
CA PRO A 185 -20.26 -22.97 -3.81
C PRO A 185 -20.20 -22.79 -5.33
N PHE A 186 -19.39 -21.85 -5.80
CA PHE A 186 -19.19 -21.67 -7.23
C PHE A 186 -18.57 -22.94 -7.86
N PRO A 187 -18.95 -23.29 -9.10
CA PRO A 187 -18.36 -24.42 -9.78
C PRO A 187 -16.87 -24.17 -9.96
N THR A 188 -16.06 -25.03 -9.35
CA THR A 188 -14.60 -24.97 -9.38
C THR A 188 -14.08 -26.09 -10.28
N SER A 189 -13.10 -25.78 -11.13
CA SER A 189 -12.48 -26.75 -12.03
C SER A 189 -11.77 -27.86 -11.23
N PRO A 190 -11.63 -29.08 -11.78
CA PRO A 190 -10.94 -30.18 -11.10
C PRO A 190 -9.53 -29.80 -10.61
N ALA A 191 -8.71 -29.19 -11.48
CA ALA A 191 -7.37 -28.73 -11.12
C ALA A 191 -7.36 -27.73 -9.96
N LYS A 192 -8.35 -26.82 -9.89
CA LYS A 192 -8.43 -25.86 -8.78
C LYS A 192 -8.90 -26.50 -7.47
N ARG A 193 -9.58 -27.66 -7.52
CA ARG A 193 -9.93 -28.44 -6.32
C ARG A 193 -8.77 -29.28 -5.78
N GLU A 194 -7.77 -29.59 -6.60
CA GLU A 194 -6.59 -30.33 -6.16
C GLU A 194 -5.61 -29.44 -5.36
N VAL A 195 -5.71 -28.12 -5.54
CA VAL A 195 -4.85 -27.10 -4.89
C VAL A 195 -5.55 -26.39 -3.73
N MET A 196 -6.88 -26.42 -3.65
CA MET A 196 -7.69 -25.83 -2.56
C MET A 196 -7.92 -26.83 -1.43
#